data_AF-A0A260WNX1-F1
#
_entry.id   AF-A0A260WNX1-F1
#
_cell.length_a   1.000
_cell.length_b   1.000
_cell.length_c   1.000
_cell.angle_alpha   90.00
_cell.angle_beta   90.00
_cell.angle_gamma   90.00
#
_symmetry.space_group_name_H-M   'P 1'
#
loop_
_entity.id
_entity.type
_entity.pdbx_description
1 polymer ?
#
loop_
_entity_poly.entity_id
_entity_poly.type
_entity_poly.pdbx_seq_one_letter_code
_entity_poly.pdbx_strand_id
1 'polypeptide(L)'
;MAKQVIYELIDDIDGTSIDEGQGESIEFSLDGVDYVIDLKNKNANEFRKKVEFYVDYATRVGGRKRKAAPAGAAQSAPAVSAPTTKRDPAQTRAIRQWAADSGYEINDRGRIPAEIVEAYEAAN
;
A
#
# COMPACT_ATOMS: atom_id res chain seq x y z
N MET A 1 -39.79 -22.54 -4.24
CA MET A 1 -39.30 -21.81 -5.42
C MET A 1 -37.79 -21.71 -5.30
N ALA A 2 -37.02 -22.03 -6.35
CA ALA A 2 -35.56 -21.92 -6.34
C ALA A 2 -35.11 -20.66 -7.10
N LYS A 3 -34.04 -20.01 -6.64
CA LYS A 3 -33.42 -18.84 -7.29
C LYS A 3 -31.91 -19.07 -7.38
N GLN A 4 -31.31 -18.64 -8.48
CA GLN A 4 -29.86 -18.63 -8.69
C GLN A 4 -29.42 -17.19 -9.00
N VAL A 5 -28.32 -16.75 -8.39
CA VAL A 5 -27.69 -15.44 -8.61
C VAL A 5 -26.28 -15.72 -9.15
N ILE A 6 -25.96 -15.13 -10.31
CA ILE A 6 -24.66 -15.24 -10.96
C ILE A 6 -24.00 -13.87 -10.88
N TYR A 7 -22.74 -13.83 -10.42
CA TYR A 7 -21.91 -12.64 -10.42
C TYR A 7 -20.87 -12.80 -11.52
N GLU A 8 -20.72 -11.78 -12.35
CA GLU A 8 -19.83 -11.77 -13.50
C GLU A 8 -19.07 -10.45 -13.51
N LEU A 9 -17.77 -10.52 -13.78
CA LEU A 9 -16.95 -9.35 -14.01
C LEU A 9 -17.14 -8.92 -15.46
N ILE A 10 -17.37 -7.64 -15.69
CA ILE A 10 -17.68 -7.10 -17.02
C ILE A 10 -16.68 -5.98 -17.33
N ASP A 11 -16.28 -5.89 -18.59
CA ASP A 11 -15.43 -4.80 -19.07
C ASP A 11 -16.23 -3.50 -19.16
N ASP A 12 -15.77 -2.47 -18.48
CA ASP A 12 -16.46 -1.19 -18.38
C ASP A 12 -16.54 -0.42 -19.71
N ILE A 13 -15.70 -0.74 -20.71
CA ILE A 13 -15.67 -0.06 -22.00
C ILE A 13 -16.63 -0.71 -22.99
N ASP A 14 -16.58 -2.03 -23.13
CA ASP A 14 -17.35 -2.76 -24.16
C ASP A 14 -18.54 -3.56 -23.62
N GLY A 15 -18.68 -3.67 -22.29
CA GLY A 15 -19.78 -4.37 -21.64
C GLY A 15 -19.72 -5.88 -21.78
N THR A 16 -18.58 -6.44 -22.21
CA THR A 16 -18.42 -7.89 -22.39
C THR A 16 -17.83 -8.56 -21.15
N SER A 17 -18.24 -9.80 -20.89
CA SER A 17 -17.79 -10.59 -19.75
C SER A 17 -16.29 -10.83 -19.72
N ILE A 18 -15.65 -10.57 -18.58
CA ILE A 18 -14.24 -10.82 -18.32
C ILE A 18 -14.09 -12.24 -17.75
N ASP A 19 -13.50 -13.13 -18.54
CA ASP A 19 -13.12 -14.45 -18.08
C ASP A 19 -12.01 -14.37 -17.03
N GLU A 20 -11.96 -15.37 -16.15
CA GLU A 20 -10.97 -15.41 -15.07
C GLU A 20 -9.54 -15.35 -15.61
N GLY A 21 -8.77 -14.36 -15.14
CA GLY A 21 -7.40 -14.10 -15.61
C GLY A 21 -7.28 -13.40 -16.97
N GLN A 22 -8.39 -13.00 -17.60
CA GLN A 22 -8.40 -12.27 -18.88
C GLN A 22 -8.66 -10.78 -18.75
N GLY A 23 -8.69 -10.25 -17.52
CA GLY A 23 -8.80 -8.83 -17.26
C GLY A 23 -8.16 -8.44 -15.95
N GLU A 24 -8.17 -7.14 -15.71
CA GLU A 24 -7.57 -6.50 -14.55
C GLU A 24 -8.30 -5.20 -14.21
N SER A 25 -8.29 -4.87 -12.93
CA SER A 25 -8.74 -3.58 -12.42
C SER A 25 -7.58 -2.59 -12.46
N ILE A 26 -7.75 -1.48 -13.17
CA ILE A 26 -6.77 -0.41 -13.25
C ILE A 26 -7.21 0.74 -12.34
N GLU A 27 -6.39 1.05 -11.34
CA GLU A 27 -6.53 2.24 -10.51
C GLU A 27 -5.74 3.40 -11.14
N PHE A 28 -6.39 4.55 -11.32
CA PHE A 28 -5.76 5.76 -11.86
C PHE A 28 -6.39 7.00 -11.25
N SER A 29 -5.72 8.15 -11.38
CA SER A 29 -6.23 9.42 -10.87
C SER A 29 -6.16 10.53 -11.91
N LEU A 30 -7.14 11.43 -11.86
CA LEU A 30 -7.22 12.62 -12.71
C LEU A 30 -7.75 13.78 -11.86
N ASP A 31 -7.03 14.90 -11.86
CA ASP A 31 -7.37 16.12 -11.10
C ASP A 31 -7.62 15.88 -9.61
N GLY A 32 -6.89 14.92 -9.02
CA GLY A 32 -6.99 14.57 -7.59
C GLY A 32 -8.19 13.68 -7.24
N VAL A 33 -8.93 13.19 -8.24
CA VAL A 33 -9.98 12.18 -8.05
C VAL A 33 -9.45 10.82 -8.45
N ASP A 34 -9.64 9.82 -7.59
CA ASP A 34 -9.24 8.44 -7.81
C ASP A 34 -10.37 7.65 -8.50
N TYR A 35 -9.99 6.85 -9.50
CA TYR A 35 -10.88 6.02 -10.31
C TYR A 35 -10.36 4.59 -10.37
N VAL A 36 -11.27 3.66 -10.52
CA VAL A 36 -10.99 2.25 -10.83
C VAL A 36 -11.82 1.88 -12.05
N ILE A 37 -11.21 1.13 -12.97
CA ILE A 37 -11.87 0.60 -14.16
C ILE A 37 -11.49 -0.87 -14.36
N ASP A 38 -12.49 -1.72 -14.59
CA ASP A 38 -12.31 -3.15 -14.85
C ASP A 38 -12.26 -3.40 -16.36
N LEU A 39 -11.12 -3.88 -16.85
CA LEU A 39 -10.86 -4.01 -18.29
C LEU A 39 -10.32 -5.39 -18.65
N LYS A 40 -10.68 -5.89 -19.82
CA LYS A 40 -10.01 -7.01 -20.47
C LYS A 40 -8.58 -6.64 -20.83
N ASN A 41 -7.73 -7.64 -20.96
CA ASN A 41 -6.31 -7.50 -21.32
C ASN A 41 -6.08 -6.59 -22.54
N LYS A 42 -6.96 -6.64 -23.56
CA LYS A 42 -6.85 -5.78 -24.74
C LYS A 42 -7.07 -4.31 -24.39
N ASN A 43 -8.17 -4.01 -23.72
CA ASN A 43 -8.56 -2.64 -23.35
C ASN A 43 -7.60 -2.07 -22.28
N ALA A 44 -7.16 -2.90 -21.34
CA ALA A 44 -6.16 -2.56 -20.35
C ALA A 44 -4.81 -2.15 -20.99
N ASN A 45 -4.36 -2.91 -22.00
CA ASN A 45 -3.16 -2.54 -22.75
C ASN A 45 -3.34 -1.26 -23.56
N GLU A 46 -4.52 -1.03 -24.12
CA GLU A 46 -4.83 0.21 -24.83
C GLU A 46 -4.83 1.42 -23.88
N PHE A 47 -5.42 1.29 -22.69
CA PHE A 47 -5.37 2.31 -21.65
C PHE A 47 -3.92 2.68 -21.30
N ARG A 48 -3.07 1.66 -21.05
CA ARG A 48 -1.66 1.89 -20.75
C ARG A 48 -0.93 2.63 -21.86
N LYS A 49 -1.12 2.25 -23.12
CA LYS A 49 -0.51 2.94 -24.28
C LYS A 49 -0.95 4.41 -24.40
N LYS A 50 -2.22 4.70 -24.13
CA LYS A 50 -2.74 6.08 -24.16
C LYS A 50 -2.13 6.95 -23.06
N VAL A 51 -1.91 6.38 -21.89
CA VAL A 51 -1.32 7.07 -20.74
C VAL A 51 0.21 7.14 -20.84
N GLU A 52 0.86 6.15 -21.45
CA GLU A 52 2.31 6.02 -21.62
C GLU A 52 2.94 7.28 -22.23
N PHE A 53 2.32 7.83 -23.28
CA PHE A 53 2.78 9.08 -23.89
C PHE A 53 2.94 10.21 -22.88
N TYR A 54 1.97 10.40 -21.96
CA TYR A 54 2.06 11.45 -20.94
C TYR A 54 3.03 11.10 -19.83
N VAL A 55 3.14 9.81 -19.48
CA VAL A 55 4.07 9.31 -18.47
C VAL A 55 5.51 9.56 -18.88
N ASP A 56 5.84 9.46 -20.17
CA ASP A 56 7.20 9.71 -20.70
C ASP A 56 7.68 11.16 -20.48
N TYR A 57 6.76 12.13 -20.46
CA TYR A 57 7.07 13.54 -20.20
C TYR A 57 6.75 13.99 -18.77
N ALA A 58 6.16 13.12 -17.95
CA ALA A 58 5.75 13.45 -16.59
C ALA A 58 6.90 13.25 -15.60
N THR A 59 6.94 14.08 -14.56
CA THR A 59 7.81 13.84 -13.40
C THR A 59 7.03 13.08 -12.35
N ARG A 60 7.60 11.99 -11.84
CA ARG A 60 7.00 11.23 -10.75
C ARG A 60 7.06 12.03 -9.45
N VAL A 61 5.90 12.51 -8.99
CA VAL A 61 5.77 13.32 -7.77
C VAL A 61 5.61 12.51 -6.48
N GLY A 62 5.53 11.17 -6.53
CA GLY A 62 5.46 10.32 -5.35
C GLY A 62 5.27 8.80 -5.58
N GLY A 63 5.07 8.06 -4.48
CA GLY A 63 4.62 6.66 -4.42
C GLY A 63 5.71 5.59 -4.57
N ARG A 64 5.75 4.57 -3.68
CA ARG A 64 6.43 3.28 -3.91
C ARG A 64 5.59 2.49 -4.94
N LYS A 65 6.21 1.86 -5.96
CA LYS A 65 5.48 1.01 -6.93
C LYS A 65 4.66 -0.02 -6.14
N ARG A 66 3.33 0.12 -6.11
CA ARG A 66 2.44 -0.97 -5.67
C ARG A 66 2.39 -1.95 -6.84
N LYS A 67 2.90 -3.16 -6.61
CA LYS A 67 2.85 -4.22 -7.62
C LYS A 67 1.37 -4.61 -7.77
N ALA A 68 0.86 -4.63 -9.00
CA ALA A 68 -0.48 -5.13 -9.29
C ALA A 68 -0.61 -6.53 -8.68
N ALA A 69 -1.51 -6.68 -7.71
CA ALA A 69 -1.82 -7.98 -7.15
C ALA A 69 -2.64 -8.74 -8.19
N PRO A 70 -2.30 -10.01 -8.52
CA PRO A 70 -3.14 -10.81 -9.40
C PRO A 70 -4.53 -10.96 -8.78
N ALA A 71 -5.56 -10.82 -9.61
CA ALA A 71 -6.94 -11.09 -9.24
C ALA A 71 -7.01 -12.52 -8.68
N GLY A 72 -7.37 -12.65 -7.40
CA GLY A 72 -7.47 -13.93 -6.70
C GLY A 72 -6.49 -14.15 -5.54
N ALA A 73 -5.52 -13.27 -5.32
CA ALA A 73 -4.78 -13.27 -4.05
C ALA A 73 -5.70 -12.71 -2.96
N ALA A 74 -6.30 -13.63 -2.18
CA ALA A 74 -6.99 -13.34 -0.94
C ALA A 74 -6.32 -12.17 -0.22
N GLN A 75 -7.14 -11.19 0.20
CA GLN A 75 -6.76 -10.08 1.06
C GLN A 75 -5.75 -10.57 2.08
N SER A 76 -4.47 -10.41 1.75
CA SER A 76 -3.40 -10.72 2.68
C SER A 76 -3.62 -9.67 3.74
N ALA A 77 -4.02 -10.15 4.92
CA ALA A 77 -4.30 -9.35 6.11
C ALA A 77 -3.38 -8.12 6.12
N PRO A 78 -3.90 -6.93 6.49
CA PRO A 78 -3.09 -5.72 6.52
C PRO A 78 -1.79 -6.11 7.19
N ALA A 79 -0.68 -6.01 6.44
CA ALA A 79 0.63 -6.32 6.96
C ALA A 79 0.66 -5.66 8.32
N VAL A 80 0.71 -6.50 9.37
CA VAL A 80 0.68 -6.04 10.75
C VAL A 80 1.88 -5.14 10.85
N SER A 81 1.60 -3.86 10.64
CA SER A 81 2.47 -2.77 11.01
C SER A 81 2.54 -3.02 12.49
N ALA A 82 3.65 -3.64 12.94
CA ALA A 82 3.91 -3.88 14.34
C ALA A 82 3.44 -2.62 15.05
N PRO A 83 2.49 -2.74 16.00
CA PRO A 83 1.72 -1.61 16.48
C PRO A 83 2.74 -0.54 16.79
N THR A 84 2.70 0.55 16.02
CA THR A 84 3.46 1.72 16.40
C THR A 84 2.67 2.24 17.57
N THR A 85 2.89 1.63 18.74
CA THR A 85 2.56 2.18 20.03
C THR A 85 3.14 3.57 19.94
N LYS A 86 2.28 4.57 19.72
CA LYS A 86 2.68 5.96 19.82
C LYS A 86 3.06 6.10 21.30
N ARG A 87 4.29 5.74 21.63
CA ARG A 87 4.84 5.91 22.98
C ARG A 87 4.72 7.39 23.27
N ASP A 88 4.27 7.69 24.46
CA ASP A 88 4.14 9.07 24.92
C ASP A 88 5.48 9.79 24.63
N PRO A 89 5.46 10.99 24.03
CA PRO A 89 6.65 11.80 23.83
C PRO A 89 7.52 11.92 25.10
N ALA A 90 6.91 11.87 26.29
CA ALA A 90 7.62 11.86 27.57
C ALA A 90 8.48 10.58 27.78
N GLN A 91 7.90 9.39 27.53
CA GLN A 91 8.63 8.12 27.65
C GLN A 91 9.76 8.00 26.63
N THR A 92 9.53 8.51 25.43
CA THR A 92 10.55 8.52 24.36
C THR A 92 11.75 9.39 24.75
N ARG A 93 11.55 10.48 25.52
CA ARG A 93 12.65 11.31 26.05
C ARG A 93 13.42 10.60 27.15
N ALA A 94 12.72 9.93 28.08
CA ALA A 94 13.34 9.18 29.16
C ALA A 94 14.23 8.04 28.66
N ILE A 95 13.75 7.27 27.67
CA ILE A 95 14.54 6.20 27.04
C ILE A 95 15.80 6.77 26.36
N ARG A 96 15.70 7.92 25.68
CA ARG A 96 16.87 8.56 25.05
C ARG A 96 17.90 9.04 26.06
N GLN A 97 17.47 9.64 27.17
CA GLN A 97 18.39 10.08 28.23
C GLN A 97 19.11 8.89 28.85
N TRP A 98 18.35 7.87 29.28
CA TRP A 98 18.93 6.65 29.84
C TRP A 98 19.91 5.98 28.88
N ALA A 99 19.57 5.92 27.61
CA ALA A 99 20.42 5.25 26.64
C ALA A 99 21.67 6.06 26.28
N ALA A 100 21.59 7.40 26.26
CA ALA A 100 22.76 8.27 26.15
C ALA A 100 23.68 8.11 27.38
N ASP A 101 23.12 8.05 28.59
CA ASP A 101 23.86 7.82 29.84
C ASP A 101 24.48 6.42 29.89
N SER A 102 23.82 5.44 29.28
CA SER A 102 24.30 4.04 29.16
C SER A 102 25.27 3.83 27.98
N GLY A 103 25.56 4.88 27.20
CA GLY A 103 26.53 4.84 26.09
C GLY A 103 26.02 4.25 24.78
N TYR A 104 24.70 4.10 24.59
CA TYR A 104 24.12 3.68 23.32
C TYR A 104 24.06 4.84 22.31
N GLU A 105 24.41 4.55 21.06
CA GLU A 105 24.35 5.52 19.97
C GLU A 105 22.91 5.66 19.44
N ILE A 106 22.29 6.82 19.70
CA ILE A 106 20.91 7.11 19.25
C ILE A 106 20.91 8.40 18.43
N ASN A 107 20.09 8.41 17.39
CA ASN A 107 19.81 9.61 16.62
C ASN A 107 18.95 10.62 17.43
N ASP A 108 19.35 11.90 17.41
CA ASP A 108 18.68 13.01 18.12
C ASP A 108 17.17 13.09 17.85
N ARG A 109 16.73 12.64 16.67
CA ARG A 109 15.33 12.67 16.26
C ARG A 109 14.92 11.38 15.55
N GLY A 110 13.64 11.03 15.70
CA GLY A 110 13.03 9.89 15.01
C GLY A 110 12.81 8.67 15.91
N ARG A 111 12.57 7.52 15.27
CA ARG A 111 12.22 6.26 15.92
C ARG A 111 13.43 5.72 16.71
N ILE A 112 13.21 5.35 17.97
CA ILE A 112 14.22 4.66 18.79
C ILE A 112 14.30 3.19 18.32
N PRO A 113 15.50 2.64 18.10
CA PRO A 113 15.69 1.22 17.83
C PRO A 113 15.02 0.34 18.89
N ALA A 114 14.44 -0.79 18.47
CA ALA A 114 13.73 -1.70 19.38
C ALA A 114 14.66 -2.27 20.46
N GLU A 115 15.92 -2.54 20.12
CA GLU A 115 16.93 -3.08 21.04
C GLU A 115 17.16 -2.18 22.28
N ILE A 116 17.13 -0.86 22.09
CA ILE A 116 17.35 0.12 23.16
C ILE A 116 16.13 0.23 24.07
N VAL A 117 14.95 0.13 23.48
CA VAL A 117 13.69 0.12 24.21
C VAL A 117 13.62 -1.12 25.09
N GLU A 118 13.95 -2.29 24.56
CA GLU A 118 13.99 -3.54 25.32
C GLU A 118 15.05 -3.48 26.42
N ALA A 119 16.22 -2.90 26.15
CA ALA A 119 17.25 -2.72 27.16
C ALA A 119 16.81 -1.77 28.30
N TYR A 120 16.04 -0.72 28.00
CA TYR A 120 15.45 0.17 29.01
C TYR A 120 14.37 -0.55 29.83
N GLU A 121 13.50 -1.33 29.19
CA GLU A 121 12.46 -2.13 29.85
C GLU A 121 13.05 -3.29 30.67
N ALA A 122 14.24 -3.78 30.34
CA ALA A 122 14.95 -4.79 31.14
C ALA A 122 15.71 -4.18 32.33
N ALA A 123 16.04 -2.89 32.27
CA ALA A 123 16.77 -2.17 33.31
C ALA A 123 15.86 -1.52 34.37
N ASN A 124 14.53 -1.54 34.18
CA ASN A 124 13.50 -0.97 35.05
C ASN A 124 12.40 -1.98 35.38
#